data_AF-A0A963QZM8-F1
#
_entry.id   AF-A0A963QZM8-F1
#
_cell.length_a   1.000
_cell.length_b   1.000
_cell.length_c   1.000
_cell.angle_alpha   90.00
_cell.angle_beta   90.00
_cell.angle_gamma   90.00
#
_symmetry.space_group_name_H-M   'P 1'
#
loop_
_entity.id
_entity.type
_entity.pdbx_description
1 polymer ?
#
loop_
_entity_poly.entity_id
_entity_poly.type
_entity_poly.pdbx_seq_one_letter_code
_entity_poly.pdbx_strand_id
1 'polypeptide(L)' 'MQRLLIDRSTLDLIAADAQEFLNVLNASGLHQASAMMLGVMEQLQADRANLPEERGDAAQSPQPT' A
#
# COMPACT_ATOMS: atom_id res chain seq x y z
N MET A 1 -13.61 -11.11 6.60
CA MET A 1 -12.94 -9.81 6.45
C MET A 1 -13.26 -9.27 5.06
N GLN A 2 -13.83 -8.07 4.96
CA GLN A 2 -14.09 -7.44 3.65
C GLN A 2 -12.75 -6.96 3.08
N ARG A 3 -12.38 -7.42 1.88
CA ARG A 3 -11.22 -6.90 1.15
C ARG A 3 -11.56 -5.48 0.68
N LEU A 4 -10.72 -4.51 1.03
CA LEU A 4 -10.78 -3.20 0.39
C LEU A 4 -10.54 -3.41 -1.12
N LEU A 5 -11.37 -2.77 -1.96
CA LEU A 5 -11.17 -2.70 -3.41
C LEU A 5 -10.04 -1.71 -3.72
N ILE A 6 -8.86 -1.95 -3.16
CA ILE A 6 -7.66 -1.17 -3.41
C ILE A 6 -6.79 -1.94 -4.40
N ASP A 7 -6.29 -1.20 -5.37
CA ASP A 7 -5.35 -1.71 -6.36
C ASP A 7 -3.89 -1.57 -5.91
N ARG A 8 -2.99 -2.32 -6.53
CA ARG A 8 -1.61 -2.48 -6.05
C ARG A 8 -0.83 -1.17 -6.01
N SER A 9 -0.98 -0.32 -7.03
CA SER A 9 -0.34 1.00 -7.11
C SER A 9 -0.84 1.97 -6.03
N THR A 10 -2.11 1.85 -5.61
CA THR A 10 -2.63 2.61 -4.48
C THR A 10 -2.05 2.14 -3.15
N LEU A 11 -1.85 0.82 -2.95
CA LEU A 11 -1.12 0.32 -1.77
C LEU A 11 0.35 0.76 -1.76
N ASP A 12 1.01 0.81 -2.91
CA ASP A 12 2.39 1.28 -3.02
C ASP A 12 2.51 2.76 -2.62
N LEU A 13 1.55 3.60 -2.99
CA LEU A 13 1.49 5.00 -2.53
C LEU A 13 1.31 5.10 -1.01
N ILE A 14 0.36 4.35 -0.45
CA ILE A 14 0.11 4.32 1.00
C ILE A 14 1.38 3.84 1.75
N ALA A 15 2.08 2.84 1.22
CA ALA A 15 3.31 2.34 1.82
C ALA A 15 4.44 3.39 1.81
N ALA A 16 4.54 4.18 0.75
CA ALA A 16 5.51 5.28 0.66
C ALA A 16 5.21 6.38 1.70
N ASP A 17 3.96 6.82 1.81
CA ASP A 17 3.54 7.82 2.80
C ASP A 17 3.72 7.29 4.24
N ALA A 18 3.40 6.01 4.46
CA ALA A 18 3.59 5.33 5.73
C ALA A 18 5.05 5.30 6.19
N GLN A 19 5.99 5.10 5.26
CA GLN A 19 7.42 5.12 5.55
C GLN A 19 7.89 6.50 6.00
N GLU A 20 7.41 7.57 5.36
CA GLU A 20 7.74 8.93 5.76
C GLU A 20 7.15 9.27 7.13
N PHE A 21 5.91 8.87 7.38
CA PHE A 21 5.29 9.05 8.69
C PHE A 21 6.05 8.31 9.79
N LEU A 22 6.51 7.08 9.53
CA LEU A 22 7.35 6.32 10.46
C LEU A 22 8.67 7.05 10.78
N ASN A 23 9.30 7.69 9.78
CA ASN A 23 10.49 8.51 10.00
C ASN A 23 10.20 9.68 10.96
N VAL A 24 9.06 10.35 10.79
CA VAL A 24 8.61 11.43 11.67
C VAL A 24 8.36 10.93 13.11
N LEU A 25 7.72 9.76 13.27
CA LEU A 25 7.49 9.16 14.59
C LEU A 25 8.81 8.84 15.30
N ASN A 26 9.77 8.27 14.56
CA ASN A 26 11.11 7.97 15.08
C ASN A 26 11.88 9.24 15.47
N ALA A 27 11.87 10.26 14.60
CA ALA A 27 12.53 11.54 14.88
C ALA A 27 11.91 12.27 16.08
N SER A 28 10.61 12.08 16.32
CA SER A 28 9.88 12.63 17.46
C SER A 28 10.05 11.83 18.75
N GLY A 29 10.79 10.71 18.72
CA GLY A 29 10.98 9.81 19.87
C GLY A 29 9.73 9.02 20.28
N LEU A 30 8.72 8.93 19.40
CA LEU A 30 7.46 8.24 19.67
C LEU A 30 7.58 6.74 19.38
N HIS A 31 8.48 6.05 20.08
CA HIS A 31 8.86 4.66 19.78
C HIS A 31 7.70 3.67 19.77
N GLN A 32 6.71 3.83 20.67
CA GLN A 32 5.54 2.95 20.69
C GLN A 32 4.68 3.13 19.43
N ALA A 33 4.48 4.37 18.99
CA ALA A 33 3.75 4.66 17.76
C ALA A 33 4.51 4.11 16.54
N SER A 34 5.84 4.29 16.50
CA SER A 34 6.69 3.72 15.45
C SER A 34 6.58 2.20 15.36
N ALA A 35 6.58 1.50 16.50
CA ALA A 35 6.45 0.05 16.54
C ALA A 35 5.07 -0.42 16.02
N MET A 36 4.00 0.28 16.38
CA MET A 36 2.67 -0.01 15.83
C MET A 36 2.62 0.25 14.32
N MET A 37 3.24 1.34 13.86
CA MET A 37 3.28 1.69 12.45
C MET A 37 4.07 0.67 11.62
N LEU A 38 5.17 0.14 12.15
CA LEU A 38 5.90 -0.98 11.54
C LEU A 38 5.00 -2.20 11.32
N GLY A 39 4.22 -2.60 12.33
CA GLY A 39 3.27 -3.71 12.18
C GLY A 39 2.18 -3.44 11.13
N VAL A 40 1.71 -2.20 11.02
CA VAL A 40 0.79 -1.80 9.94
C VAL A 40 1.45 -1.91 8.57
N MET A 41 2.71 -1.51 8.44
CA MET A 41 3.47 -1.62 7.19
C MET A 41 3.72 -3.07 6.78
N GLU A 42 4.00 -3.97 7.73
CA GLU A 42 4.13 -5.40 7.47
C GLU A 42 2.81 -5.98 6.93
N GLN A 43 1.68 -5.60 7.53
CA GLN A 43 0.36 -6.02 7.06
C GLN A 43 0.05 -5.47 5.66
N LEU A 44 0.36 -4.20 5.38
CA LEU A 44 0.23 -3.58 4.06
C LEU A 44 1.04 -4.33 2.99
N GLN A 45 2.27 -4.73 3.30
CA GLN A 45 3.10 -5.52 2.40
C GLN A 45 2.53 -6.92 2.15
N ALA A 46 2.02 -7.57 3.19
CA ALA A 46 1.34 -8.85 3.07
C ALA A 46 0.08 -8.74 2.20
N ASP A 47 -0.72 -7.69 2.41
CA ASP A 47 -1.93 -7.44 1.62
C ASP A 47 -1.58 -7.17 0.15
N ARG A 48 -0.53 -6.38 -0.11
CA ARG A 48 0.00 -6.12 -1.45
C ARG A 48 0.46 -7.39 -2.17
N ALA A 49 1.16 -8.28 -1.47
CA ALA A 49 1.63 -9.55 -2.05
C ALA A 49 0.47 -10.47 -2.47
N ASN A 50 -0.72 -10.27 -1.90
CA ASN A 50 -1.93 -11.00 -2.23
C ASN A 50 -2.76 -10.35 -3.35
N LEU A 51 -2.37 -9.18 -3.84
CA LEU A 51 -3.01 -8.53 -4.99
C LEU A 51 -2.39 -8.99 -6.31
N PRO A 52 -3.21 -9.17 -7.36
CA PRO A 52 -2.70 -9.41 -8.71
C PRO A 52 -1.80 -8.24 -9.13
N GLU A 53 -0.78 -8.52 -9.95
CA GLU A 53 -0.05 -7.43 -10.60
C GLU A 53 -1.02 -6.67 -11.51
N GLU A 54 -1.03 -5.34 -11.41
CA GLU A 54 -1.66 -4.47 -12.42
C GLU A 54 -0.94 -4.67 -13.76
N ARG A 55 -1.25 -5.75 -14.47
CA ARG A 55 -1.15 -5.71 -15.92
C ARG A 55 -2.28 -4.81 -16.37
N GLY A 56 -1.91 -3.62 -16.80
CA GLY A 56 -2.85 -2.67 -17.39
C GLY A 56 -3.64 -3.32 -18.52
N ASP A 57 -4.86 -3.76 -18.21
CA ASP A 57 -5.88 -4.12 -19.19
C ASP A 57 -6.61 -2.87 -19.70
N ALA A 58 -5.98 -1.70 -19.58
CA ALA A 58 -6.40 -0.45 -20.21
C ALA A 58 -5.96 -0.36 -21.69
N ALA A 59 -5.82 -1.50 -22.37
CA ALA A 59 -5.51 -1.57 -23.80
C ALA A 59 -6.46 -2.51 -24.57
N GLN A 60 -7.71 -2.69 -24.12
CA GLN A 60 -8.76 -3.09 -25.06
C GLN A 60 -9.20 -1.85 -25.85
N SER A 61 -8.48 -1.63 -26.94
CA SER A 61 -8.86 -0.70 -28.01
C SER A 61 -10.31 -1.01 -28.44
N PRO A 62 -11.20 -0.01 -28.62
CA PRO A 62 -12.53 -0.27 -29.13
C PRO A 62 -12.40 -0.84 -30.56
N GLN A 63 -12.83 -2.08 -30.75
CA GLN A 63 -12.88 -2.71 -32.06
C GLN A 63 -14.05 -2.09 -32.85
N PRO A 64 -13.80 -1.40 -33.97
CA PRO A 64 -14.88 -0.84 -34.78
C PRO A 64 -15.59 -1.98 -35.52
N THR A 65 -16.92 -2.00 -35.41
CA THR A 65 -17.87 -2.77 -36.22
C THR A 65 -17.80 -2.42 -37.70
#